data_AF-A0A3R7CTA8-F1
#
_entry.id   AF-A0A3R7CTA8-F1
#
_cell.length_a   1.000
_cell.length_b   1.000
_cell.length_c   1.000
_cell.angle_alpha   90.00
_cell.angle_beta   90.00
_cell.angle_gamma   90.00
#
_symmetry.space_group_name_H-M   'P 1'
#
loop_
_entity.id
_entity.type
_entity.pdbx_description
1 polymer ?
#
loop_
_entity_poly.entity_id
_entity_poly.type
_entity_poly.pdbx_seq_one_letter_code
_entity_poly.pdbx_strand_id
1 'polypeptide(L)'
;MTCKSRNSPMRGKHANHAKGPAHPRWSEEKMVANNGYVKLRVGDDHPLADPNGYAYEHLVIWAAAGRPLPSQDELIHHKNENKTDNRLSNLELKKRIAHSVEHHKSLTDEQVLAVRRLYADGAMDMSGLAASFGVGVARISKIIRGETRRSVGGPICTENRARDPNTGKMVGKSRAGRLLDGKEYSEFPR
;
A
#
# COMPACT_ATOMS: atom_id res chain seq x y z
N MET A 1 -3.53 57.34 -4.98
CA MET A 1 -2.80 56.17 -5.50
C MET A 1 -2.96 55.03 -4.50
N THR A 2 -3.89 54.10 -4.74
CA THR A 2 -4.18 52.99 -3.82
C THR A 2 -4.21 51.67 -4.60
N CYS A 3 -3.26 50.81 -4.26
CA CYS A 3 -3.09 49.46 -4.79
C CYS A 3 -4.24 48.57 -4.30
N LYS A 4 -5.10 48.09 -5.21
CA LYS A 4 -6.13 47.10 -4.89
C LYS A 4 -5.48 45.73 -4.72
N SER A 5 -5.72 45.11 -3.56
CA SER A 5 -5.20 43.78 -3.25
C SER A 5 -5.77 42.74 -4.21
N ARG A 6 -4.89 41.85 -4.71
CA ARG A 6 -5.29 40.64 -5.42
C ARG A 6 -5.43 39.54 -4.38
N ASN A 7 -6.65 39.12 -4.11
CA ASN A 7 -6.88 37.83 -3.47
C ASN A 7 -8.09 37.15 -4.12
N SER A 8 -7.85 36.11 -4.91
CA SER A 8 -8.89 35.21 -5.40
C SER A 8 -8.48 33.79 -5.03
N PRO A 9 -9.20 33.10 -4.14
CA PRO A 9 -8.91 31.71 -3.85
C PRO A 9 -9.47 30.84 -4.98
N MET A 10 -8.61 30.33 -5.86
CA MET A 10 -8.95 29.21 -6.73
C MET A 10 -9.06 27.93 -5.89
N ARG A 11 -10.20 27.72 -5.23
CA ARG A 11 -10.61 26.37 -4.79
C ARG A 11 -11.28 25.69 -5.98
N GLY A 12 -10.64 24.66 -6.52
CA GLY A 12 -11.18 23.87 -7.62
C GLY A 12 -12.60 23.38 -7.32
N LYS A 13 -13.57 23.84 -8.11
CA LYS A 13 -14.92 23.27 -8.12
C LYS A 13 -14.87 21.96 -8.89
N HIS A 14 -14.66 20.84 -8.19
CA HIS A 14 -14.92 19.50 -8.74
C HIS A 14 -16.44 19.25 -8.77
N ALA A 15 -17.16 19.99 -9.61
CA ALA A 15 -18.62 19.91 -9.72
C ALA A 15 -19.11 18.96 -10.83
N ASN A 16 -18.20 18.43 -11.67
CA ASN A 16 -18.54 17.70 -12.89
C ASN A 16 -18.46 16.18 -12.79
N HIS A 17 -18.46 15.63 -11.57
CA HIS A 17 -18.66 14.19 -11.43
C HIS A 17 -20.16 13.91 -11.40
N ALA A 18 -20.63 13.04 -12.29
CA ALA A 18 -21.99 12.52 -12.21
C ALA A 18 -22.22 11.96 -10.80
N LYS A 19 -23.29 12.42 -10.14
CA LYS A 19 -23.67 11.99 -8.79
C LYS A 19 -25.01 11.26 -8.83
N GLY A 20 -25.20 10.34 -7.91
CA GLY A 20 -26.45 9.60 -7.82
C GLY A 20 -26.74 8.82 -9.12
N PRO A 21 -28.01 8.72 -9.56
CA PRO A 21 -28.43 7.92 -10.71
C PRO A 21 -27.69 8.21 -12.02
N ALA A 22 -27.13 9.42 -12.16
CA ALA A 22 -26.38 9.80 -13.34
C ALA A 22 -24.99 9.15 -13.44
N HIS A 23 -24.48 8.55 -12.36
CA HIS A 23 -23.18 7.88 -12.37
C HIS A 23 -23.35 6.45 -12.92
N PRO A 24 -22.62 6.01 -13.96
CA PRO A 24 -22.83 4.72 -14.64
C PRO A 24 -22.60 3.49 -13.75
N ARG A 25 -22.00 3.70 -12.58
CA ARG A 25 -21.73 2.69 -11.55
C ARG A 25 -22.65 2.79 -10.33
N TRP A 26 -23.66 3.66 -10.39
CA TRP A 26 -24.61 3.87 -9.30
C TRP A 26 -25.69 2.79 -9.30
N SER A 27 -25.97 2.24 -8.12
CA SER A 27 -27.18 1.47 -7.85
C SER A 27 -27.75 1.93 -6.51
N GLU A 28 -29.07 1.91 -6.37
CA GLU A 28 -29.75 2.40 -5.15
C GLU A 28 -29.41 1.57 -3.91
N GLU A 29 -29.06 0.30 -4.10
CA GLU A 29 -28.94 -0.69 -3.03
C GLU A 29 -27.49 -1.12 -2.76
N LYS A 30 -26.65 -1.17 -3.80
CA LYS A 30 -25.31 -1.77 -3.75
C LYS A 30 -24.23 -0.84 -4.29
N MET A 31 -23.10 -0.76 -3.60
CA MET A 31 -21.93 -0.01 -4.06
C MET A 31 -20.68 -0.85 -3.89
N VAL A 32 -19.89 -1.00 -4.95
CA VAL A 32 -18.55 -1.58 -4.85
C VAL A 32 -17.59 -0.47 -4.41
N ALA A 33 -17.01 -0.60 -3.22
CA ALA A 33 -16.03 0.34 -2.71
C ALA A 33 -14.68 0.19 -3.42
N ASN A 34 -13.82 1.20 -3.35
CA ASN A 34 -12.49 1.21 -4.00
C ASN A 34 -11.58 0.04 -3.54
N ASN A 35 -11.89 -0.56 -2.39
CA ASN A 35 -11.19 -1.72 -1.85
C ASN A 35 -11.70 -3.07 -2.41
N GLY A 36 -12.70 -3.04 -3.31
CA GLY A 36 -13.28 -4.20 -3.99
C GLY A 36 -14.43 -4.88 -3.24
N TYR A 37 -14.82 -4.39 -2.06
CA TYR A 37 -15.92 -4.98 -1.28
C TYR A 37 -17.26 -4.36 -1.67
N VAL A 38 -18.31 -5.18 -1.62
CA VAL A 38 -19.69 -4.72 -1.81
C VAL A 38 -20.24 -4.14 -0.50
N LYS A 39 -20.82 -2.94 -0.59
CA LYS A 39 -21.54 -2.26 0.47
C LYS A 39 -23.03 -2.23 0.14
N LEU A 40 -23.87 -2.48 1.14
CA LEU A 40 -25.32 -2.35 1.10
C LEU A 40 -25.75 -1.06 1.78
N ARG A 41 -26.75 -0.38 1.24
CA ARG A 41 -27.40 0.74 1.93
C ARG A 41 -28.39 0.19 2.95
N VAL A 42 -28.09 0.38 4.24
CA VAL A 42 -28.89 -0.18 5.36
C VAL A 42 -29.59 0.90 6.17
N GLY A 43 -29.29 2.17 5.92
CA GLY A 43 -29.74 3.30 6.75
C GLY A 43 -28.73 3.64 7.84
N ASP A 44 -28.88 4.83 8.41
CA ASP A 44 -28.09 5.36 9.52
C ASP A 44 -28.41 4.69 10.87
N ASP A 45 -29.62 4.17 11.04
CA ASP A 45 -30.05 3.47 12.26
C ASP A 45 -29.48 2.04 12.43
N HIS A 46 -28.83 1.49 11.39
CA HIS A 46 -28.37 0.11 11.43
C HIS A 46 -27.06 -0.02 12.24
N PRO A 47 -26.91 -1.00 13.15
CA PRO A 47 -25.75 -1.11 14.05
C PRO A 47 -24.41 -1.35 13.33
N LEU A 48 -24.45 -1.88 12.10
CA LEU A 48 -23.28 -2.09 11.24
C LEU A 48 -23.10 -1.00 10.16
N ALA A 49 -23.89 0.06 10.20
CA ALA A 49 -23.79 1.15 9.25
C ALA A 49 -22.52 1.97 9.47
N ASP A 50 -21.90 2.38 8.36
CA ASP A 50 -20.94 3.48 8.35
C ASP A 50 -21.68 4.83 8.49
N PRO A 51 -20.96 5.94 8.74
CA PRO A 51 -21.59 7.26 8.89
C PRO A 51 -22.39 7.75 7.68
N ASN A 52 -22.30 7.06 6.53
CA ASN A 52 -23.06 7.37 5.32
C ASN A 52 -24.28 6.42 5.16
N GLY A 53 -24.58 5.57 6.13
CA GLY A 53 -25.70 4.62 6.11
C GLY A 53 -25.44 3.34 5.31
N TYR A 54 -24.17 2.96 5.10
CA TYR A 54 -23.79 1.75 4.36
C TYR A 54 -23.11 0.72 5.25
N ALA A 55 -23.45 -0.55 5.08
CA ALA A 55 -22.76 -1.67 5.74
C ALA A 55 -22.08 -2.57 4.70
N TYR A 56 -21.00 -3.27 5.09
CA TYR A 56 -20.39 -4.25 4.19
C TYR A 56 -21.28 -5.50 4.05
N GLU A 57 -21.57 -5.92 2.82
CA GLU A 57 -22.51 -7.02 2.53
C GLU A 57 -22.09 -8.32 3.22
N HIS A 58 -20.79 -8.65 3.22
CA HIS A 58 -20.28 -9.83 3.91
C HIS A 58 -20.49 -9.80 5.42
N LEU A 59 -20.44 -8.63 6.07
CA LEU A 59 -20.72 -8.49 7.50
C LEU A 59 -22.22 -8.64 7.79
N VAL A 60 -23.07 -8.04 6.95
CA VAL A 60 -24.53 -8.14 7.08
C VAL A 60 -24.98 -9.59 6.93
N ILE A 61 -24.51 -10.29 5.90
CA ILE A 61 -24.84 -11.72 5.68
C ILE A 61 -24.31 -12.59 6.81
N TRP A 62 -23.11 -12.32 7.31
CA TRP A 62 -22.52 -13.05 8.42
C TRP A 62 -23.32 -12.89 9.73
N ALA A 63 -23.71 -11.66 10.06
CA ALA A 63 -24.54 -11.36 11.22
C ALA A 63 -25.96 -11.96 11.08
N ALA A 64 -26.56 -11.85 9.89
CA ALA A 64 -27.87 -12.42 9.59
C ALA A 64 -27.90 -13.96 9.69
N ALA A 65 -26.75 -14.62 9.49
CA ALA A 65 -26.59 -16.05 9.71
C ALA A 65 -26.47 -16.45 11.19
N GLY A 66 -26.62 -15.50 12.12
CA GLY A 66 -26.50 -15.73 13.56
C GLY A 66 -25.06 -15.98 14.02
N ARG A 67 -24.05 -15.64 13.21
CA ARG A 67 -22.65 -15.82 13.57
C ARG A 67 -22.13 -14.61 14.36
N PRO A 68 -21.21 -14.81 15.32
CA PRO A 68 -20.63 -13.71 16.07
C PRO A 68 -19.82 -12.81 15.14
N LEU A 69 -19.95 -11.49 15.32
CA LEU A 69 -19.15 -10.52 14.59
C LEU A 69 -17.66 -10.69 14.92
N PRO A 70 -16.75 -10.40 13.96
CA PRO A 70 -15.32 -10.50 14.19
C PRO A 70 -14.86 -9.59 15.33
N SER A 71 -14.07 -10.14 16.25
CA SER A 71 -13.36 -9.36 17.27
C SER A 71 -12.28 -8.47 16.65
N GLN A 72 -11.63 -7.59 17.42
CA GLN A 72 -10.56 -6.71 16.93
C GLN A 72 -9.40 -7.47 16.24
N ASP A 73 -9.14 -8.68 16.71
CA ASP A 73 -8.09 -9.57 16.19
C ASP A 73 -8.60 -10.55 15.13
N GLU A 74 -9.82 -10.39 14.63
CA GLU A 74 -10.44 -11.28 13.67
C GLU A 74 -10.91 -10.49 12.44
N LEU A 75 -11.01 -11.18 11.32
CA LEU A 75 -11.59 -10.63 10.11
C LEU A 75 -12.33 -11.73 9.36
N ILE A 76 -13.34 -11.31 8.59
CA ILE A 76 -13.99 -12.18 7.63
C ILE A 76 -13.13 -12.23 6.38
N HIS A 77 -12.77 -13.44 5.96
CA HIS A 77 -11.97 -13.74 4.79
C HIS A 77 -12.82 -14.47 3.75
N HIS A 78 -12.55 -14.20 2.47
CA HIS A 78 -13.19 -14.87 1.33
C HIS A 78 -12.29 -16.03 0.86
N LYS A 79 -12.77 -17.27 0.94
CA LYS A 79 -11.98 -18.48 0.61
C LYS A 79 -11.50 -18.50 -0.84
N ASN A 80 -12.33 -18.03 -1.77
CA ASN A 80 -12.01 -17.95 -3.20
C ASN A 80 -11.32 -16.64 -3.60
N GLU A 81 -10.91 -15.80 -2.64
CA GLU A 81 -10.32 -14.46 -2.84
C GLU A 81 -11.22 -13.47 -3.62
N ASN A 82 -12.45 -13.85 -3.93
CA ASN A 82 -13.41 -13.04 -4.65
C ASN A 82 -14.29 -12.25 -3.66
N LYS A 83 -13.98 -10.95 -3.53
CA LYS A 83 -14.63 -10.02 -2.60
C LYS A 83 -16.10 -9.72 -2.91
N THR A 84 -16.60 -10.13 -4.08
CA THR A 84 -18.01 -9.96 -4.46
C THR A 84 -18.84 -11.21 -4.19
N ASP A 85 -18.21 -12.37 -3.92
CA ASP A 85 -18.92 -13.61 -3.60
C ASP A 85 -19.16 -13.70 -2.08
N ASN A 86 -20.30 -13.16 -1.65
CA ASN A 86 -20.67 -13.07 -0.23
C ASN A 86 -21.51 -14.26 0.26
N ARG A 87 -21.48 -15.41 -0.44
CA ARG A 87 -22.12 -16.64 0.04
C ARG A 87 -21.49 -17.08 1.36
N LEU A 88 -22.30 -17.45 2.35
CA LEU A 88 -21.82 -17.89 3.68
C LEU A 88 -20.79 -19.01 3.62
N SER A 89 -20.88 -19.92 2.65
CA SER A 89 -19.90 -21.00 2.44
C SER A 89 -18.51 -20.52 2.04
N ASN A 90 -18.45 -19.36 1.36
CA ASN A 90 -17.24 -18.70 0.89
C ASN A 90 -16.64 -17.76 1.95
N LEU A 91 -17.39 -17.42 3.00
CA LEU A 91 -16.91 -16.59 4.11
C LEU A 91 -16.33 -17.48 5.22
N GLU A 92 -15.21 -17.07 5.78
CA GLU A 92 -14.60 -17.70 6.95
C GLU A 92 -14.07 -16.65 7.93
N LEU A 93 -14.14 -16.95 9.23
CA LEU A 93 -13.55 -16.11 10.26
C LEU A 93 -12.08 -16.51 10.41
N LYS A 94 -11.18 -15.57 10.16
CA LYS A 94 -9.74 -15.76 10.37
C LYS A 94 -9.25 -14.78 11.40
N LYS A 95 -8.38 -15.26 12.30
CA LYS A 95 -7.59 -14.35 13.13
C LYS A 95 -6.72 -13.51 12.21
N ARG A 96 -6.57 -12.22 12.52
CA ARG A 96 -5.51 -11.36 12.04
C ARG A 96 -4.19 -11.95 12.55
N ILE A 97 -3.74 -13.03 11.91
CA ILE A 97 -2.43 -13.60 12.16
C ILE A 97 -1.45 -12.47 11.94
N ALA A 98 -0.56 -12.30 12.91
CA ALA A 98 0.45 -11.27 12.96
C ALA A 98 1.41 -11.39 11.76
N HIS A 99 0.97 -10.92 10.59
CA HIS A 99 1.79 -10.73 9.39
C HIS A 99 2.93 -9.73 9.64
N SER A 100 2.91 -9.06 10.80
CA SER A 100 4.00 -8.28 11.35
C SER A 100 5.18 -9.17 11.78
N VAL A 101 4.92 -10.29 12.49
CA VAL A 101 5.98 -11.08 13.13
C VAL A 101 6.87 -11.80 12.09
N GLU A 102 6.30 -12.27 10.99
CA GLU A 102 7.04 -12.97 9.93
C GLU A 102 7.96 -12.03 9.11
N HIS A 103 7.74 -10.72 9.15
CA HIS A 103 8.63 -9.72 8.54
C HIS A 103 9.60 -9.04 9.54
N HIS A 104 9.47 -9.33 10.84
CA HIS A 104 10.29 -8.73 11.90
C HIS A 104 11.42 -9.63 12.38
N LYS A 105 12.09 -10.36 11.48
CA LYS A 105 13.42 -10.92 11.81
C LYS A 105 14.36 -9.75 12.12
N SER A 106 14.55 -9.50 13.41
CA SER A 106 15.39 -8.41 13.90
C SER A 106 16.82 -8.88 13.89
N LEU A 107 17.64 -8.20 13.09
CA LEU A 107 19.07 -8.40 13.09
C LEU A 107 19.64 -7.93 14.43
N THR A 108 20.58 -8.69 14.98
CA THR A 108 21.36 -8.26 16.14
C THR A 108 22.27 -7.10 15.74
N ASP A 109 22.80 -6.39 16.74
CA ASP A 109 23.68 -5.25 16.49
C ASP A 109 24.99 -5.70 15.81
N GLU A 110 25.48 -6.91 16.11
CA GLU A 110 26.61 -7.52 15.39
C GLU A 110 26.31 -7.77 13.92
N GLN A 111 25.11 -8.27 13.60
CA GLN A 111 24.68 -8.51 12.22
C GLN A 111 24.52 -7.19 11.45
N VAL A 112 24.05 -6.14 12.11
CA VAL A 112 23.97 -4.79 11.53
C VAL A 112 25.37 -4.27 11.17
N LEU A 113 26.37 -4.45 12.05
CA LEU A 113 27.76 -4.09 11.77
C LEU A 113 28.34 -4.92 10.62
N ALA A 114 28.07 -6.23 10.59
CA ALA A 114 28.51 -7.10 9.50
C ALA A 114 27.94 -6.65 8.16
N VAL A 115 26.65 -6.33 8.09
CA VAL A 115 25.99 -5.78 6.88
C VAL A 115 26.66 -4.49 6.42
N ARG A 116 26.94 -3.55 7.35
CA ARG A 116 27.59 -2.27 7.02
C ARG A 116 29.00 -2.46 6.48
N ARG A 117 29.80 -3.34 7.09
CA ARG A 117 31.19 -3.64 6.68
C ARG A 117 31.23 -4.34 5.33
N LEU A 118 30.49 -5.43 5.15
CA LEU A 118 30.45 -6.19 3.91
C LEU A 118 30.03 -5.35 2.70
N TYR A 119 29.12 -4.39 2.91
CA TYR A 119 28.72 -3.45 1.87
C TYR A 119 29.80 -2.38 1.60
N ALA A 120 30.42 -1.82 2.65
CA ALA A 120 31.47 -0.81 2.52
C ALA A 120 32.74 -1.37 1.85
N ASP A 121 33.07 -2.63 2.15
CA ASP A 121 34.21 -3.35 1.57
C ASP A 121 33.93 -3.82 0.13
N GLY A 122 32.70 -3.63 -0.38
CA GLY A 122 32.29 -4.05 -1.73
C GLY A 122 32.20 -5.57 -1.92
N ALA A 123 32.26 -6.35 -0.84
CA ALA A 123 32.29 -7.81 -0.88
C ALA A 123 30.95 -8.43 -1.30
N MET A 124 29.83 -7.75 -1.03
CA MET A 124 28.49 -8.18 -1.43
C MET A 124 27.60 -7.00 -1.82
N ASP A 125 26.71 -7.24 -2.79
CA ASP A 125 25.64 -6.31 -3.13
C ASP A 125 24.46 -6.40 -2.13
N MET A 126 23.55 -5.43 -2.19
CA MET A 126 22.39 -5.39 -1.27
C MET A 126 21.49 -6.64 -1.40
N SER A 127 21.44 -7.26 -2.57
CA SER A 127 20.65 -8.47 -2.84
C SER A 127 21.27 -9.70 -2.19
N GLY A 128 22.60 -9.88 -2.30
CA GLY A 128 23.35 -10.94 -1.64
C GLY A 128 23.28 -10.84 -0.12
N LEU A 129 23.38 -9.62 0.43
CA LEU A 129 23.20 -9.38 1.86
C LEU A 129 21.78 -9.71 2.32
N ALA A 130 20.76 -9.31 1.57
CA ALA A 130 19.37 -9.65 1.88
C ALA A 130 19.15 -11.17 1.95
N ALA A 131 19.70 -11.92 0.99
CA ALA A 131 19.64 -13.38 0.98
C ALA A 131 20.42 -14.00 2.16
N SER A 132 21.65 -13.56 2.42
CA SER A 132 22.50 -14.12 3.48
C SER A 132 21.93 -13.89 4.88
N PHE A 133 21.28 -12.75 5.13
CA PHE A 133 20.72 -12.41 6.43
C PHE A 133 19.22 -12.77 6.54
N GLY A 134 18.59 -13.20 5.45
CA GLY A 134 17.17 -13.58 5.40
C GLY A 134 16.24 -12.40 5.67
N VAL A 135 16.57 -11.23 5.14
CA VAL A 135 15.80 -9.99 5.32
C VAL A 135 15.55 -9.33 3.96
N GLY A 136 14.48 -8.52 3.86
CA GLY A 136 14.19 -7.81 2.61
C GLY A 136 15.26 -6.78 2.23
N VAL A 137 15.52 -6.61 0.93
CA VAL A 137 16.49 -5.65 0.36
C VAL A 137 16.23 -4.21 0.84
N ALA A 138 14.96 -3.81 0.95
CA ALA A 138 14.59 -2.50 1.47
C ALA A 138 15.04 -2.26 2.93
N ARG A 139 15.11 -3.34 3.74
CA ARG A 139 15.58 -3.27 5.12
C ARG A 139 17.09 -3.12 5.19
N ILE A 140 17.84 -3.87 4.38
CA ILE A 140 19.29 -3.71 4.22
C ILE A 140 19.64 -2.27 3.82
N SER A 141 18.90 -1.70 2.86
CA SER A 141 19.09 -0.30 2.46
C SER A 141 18.91 0.69 3.62
N LYS A 142 17.89 0.52 4.47
CA LYS A 142 17.66 1.38 5.66
C LYS A 142 18.76 1.23 6.72
N ILE A 143 19.36 0.05 6.84
CA ILE A 143 20.47 -0.22 7.76
C ILE A 143 21.75 0.44 7.27
N ILE A 144 22.09 0.27 5.99
CA ILE A 144 23.29 0.85 5.34
C ILE A 144 23.23 2.38 5.36
N ARG A 145 22.06 2.98 5.14
CA ARG A 145 21.87 4.44 5.18
C ARG A 145 21.84 5.04 6.59
N GLY A 146 21.80 4.23 7.64
CA GLY A 146 21.69 4.72 9.02
C GLY A 146 20.35 5.40 9.32
N GLU A 147 19.31 5.12 8.52
CA GLU A 147 17.91 5.52 8.80
C GLU A 147 17.33 4.70 9.96
N THR A 148 17.88 3.49 10.16
CA THR A 148 17.55 2.61 11.29
C THR A 148 18.84 2.17 11.99
N ARG A 149 18.75 1.81 13.28
CA ARG A 149 19.90 1.28 14.07
C ARG A 149 21.13 2.19 13.99
N ARG A 150 20.93 3.50 14.13
CA ARG A 150 22.00 4.52 14.10
C ARG A 150 22.95 4.41 15.29
N SER A 151 22.43 4.03 16.46
CA SER A 151 23.19 3.84 17.71
C SER A 151 24.27 2.75 17.63
N VAL A 152 24.14 1.81 16.69
CA VAL A 152 25.06 0.68 16.52
C VAL A 152 26.42 1.09 15.91
N GLY A 153 26.52 2.28 15.28
CA GLY A 153 27.76 2.77 14.69
C GLY A 153 28.20 2.05 13.39
N GLY A 154 29.43 2.27 12.94
CA GLY A 154 29.96 1.69 11.69
C GLY A 154 29.72 2.55 10.43
N PRO A 155 30.25 2.13 9.26
CA PRO A 155 30.19 2.91 8.04
C PRO A 155 28.75 3.02 7.52
N ILE A 156 28.31 4.24 7.28
CA ILE A 156 26.98 4.55 6.73
C ILE A 156 27.12 5.25 5.38
N CYS A 157 26.31 4.84 4.41
CA CYS A 157 26.25 5.50 3.12
C CYS A 157 25.19 6.62 3.21
N THR A 158 25.65 7.85 3.46
CA THR A 158 24.79 9.04 3.57
C THR A 158 24.46 9.67 2.22
N GLU A 159 25.15 9.25 1.17
CA GLU A 159 24.94 9.73 -0.19
C GLU A 159 23.61 9.21 -0.74
N ASN A 160 22.61 10.08 -0.67
CA ASN A 160 21.43 9.97 -1.51
C ASN A 160 21.89 9.86 -2.97
N ARG A 161 21.23 9.00 -3.77
CA ARG A 161 21.47 8.94 -5.22
C ARG A 161 21.59 10.37 -5.75
N ALA A 162 22.73 10.68 -6.36
CA ALA A 162 23.00 11.99 -6.92
C ALA A 162 21.76 12.42 -7.73
N ARG A 163 21.31 13.65 -7.55
CA ARG A 163 20.28 14.21 -8.44
C ARG A 163 21.01 14.91 -9.56
N ASP A 164 20.58 14.66 -10.79
CA ASP A 164 21.07 15.35 -11.95
C ASP A 164 20.83 16.85 -11.74
N PRO A 165 21.88 17.69 -11.79
CA PRO A 165 21.78 19.10 -11.40
C PRO A 165 20.92 19.93 -12.35
N ASN A 166 20.70 19.47 -13.59
CA ASN A 166 19.88 20.16 -14.58
C ASN A 166 18.40 19.74 -14.55
N THR A 167 18.11 18.48 -14.22
CA THR A 167 16.75 17.92 -14.27
C THR A 167 16.13 17.65 -12.91
N GLY A 168 16.92 17.70 -11.83
CA GLY A 168 16.49 17.38 -10.46
C GLY A 168 16.11 15.92 -10.23
N LYS A 169 16.29 15.05 -11.24
CA LYS A 169 15.94 13.63 -11.20
C LYS A 169 17.07 12.81 -10.60
N MET A 170 16.75 11.68 -9.94
CA MET A 170 17.80 10.78 -9.44
C MET A 170 18.61 10.19 -10.60
N VAL A 171 19.93 10.39 -10.57
CA VAL A 171 20.91 9.76 -11.46
C VAL A 171 20.74 8.24 -11.34
N GLY A 172 20.63 7.56 -12.49
CA GLY A 172 20.37 6.12 -12.58
C GLY A 172 18.89 5.71 -12.60
N LYS A 173 17.91 6.64 -12.53
CA LYS A 173 16.56 6.34 -13.02
C LYS A 173 16.52 6.58 -14.53
N SER A 174 16.88 5.57 -15.31
CA SER A 174 16.38 5.48 -16.67
C SER A 174 14.85 5.51 -16.61
N ARG A 175 14.23 6.21 -17.58
CA ARG A 175 12.79 6.17 -17.83
C ARG A 175 12.37 4.70 -17.79
N ALA A 176 11.26 4.33 -17.13
CA ALA A 176 10.66 3.02 -17.37
C ALA A 176 10.32 2.98 -18.87
N GLY A 177 11.22 2.37 -19.62
CA GLY A 177 11.39 2.58 -21.04
C GLY A 177 12.21 1.42 -21.57
N ARG A 178 11.51 0.31 -21.77
CA ARG A 178 11.67 -0.64 -22.88
C ARG A 178 13.11 -0.74 -23.44
N LEU A 179 14.00 -1.40 -22.70
CA LEU A 179 15.28 -1.89 -23.23
C LEU A 179 15.53 -3.29 -22.66
N LEU A 180 15.03 -4.29 -23.38
CA LEU A 180 15.53 -5.66 -23.39
C LEU A 180 16.16 -5.85 -24.78
N ASP A 181 17.46 -6.16 -24.80
CA ASP A 181 18.18 -6.72 -25.96
C ASP A 181 18.18 -5.90 -27.27
N GLY A 182 18.19 -4.56 -27.19
CA GLY A 182 18.43 -3.71 -28.36
C GLY A 182 17.35 -3.77 -29.45
N LYS A 183 16.14 -4.25 -29.13
CA LYS A 183 15.02 -4.32 -30.09
C LYS A 183 13.89 -3.39 -29.66
N GLU A 184 13.54 -2.43 -30.53
CA GLU A 184 12.37 -1.57 -30.37
C GLU A 184 11.11 -2.41 -30.67
N TYR A 185 10.31 -2.69 -29.65
CA TYR A 185 8.95 -3.19 -29.84
C TYR A 185 8.02 -1.97 -29.84
N SER A 186 7.59 -1.49 -31.00
CA SER A 186 6.75 -0.29 -31.14
C SER A 186 5.27 -0.58 -31.39
N GLU A 187 4.83 -1.84 -31.36
CA GLU A 187 3.44 -2.18 -31.70
C GLU A 187 2.66 -2.70 -30.49
N PHE A 188 1.48 -2.10 -30.27
CA PHE A 188 0.46 -2.55 -29.33
C PHE A 188 -0.34 -3.70 -29.94
N PRO A 189 -0.62 -4.80 -29.23
CA PRO A 189 -1.53 -5.82 -29.73
C PRO A 189 -2.94 -5.23 -29.86
N ARG A 190 -3.57 -5.44 -31.03
CA ARG A 190 -4.98 -5.12 -31.28
C ARG A 190 -5.90 -6.10 -30.55
#